data_AF-A0A946Y3K4-F1
#
_entry.id   AF-A0A946Y3K4-F1
#
_cell.length_a   1.000
_cell.length_b   1.000
_cell.length_c   1.000
_cell.angle_alpha   90.00
_cell.angle_beta   90.00
_cell.angle_gamma   90.00
#
_symmetry.space_group_name_H-M   'P 1'
#
loop_
_entity.id
_entity.type
_entity.pdbx_description
1 polymer ?
#
loop_
_entity_poly.entity_id
_entity_poly.type
_entity_poly.pdbx_seq_one_letter_code
_entity_poly.pdbx_strand_id
1 'polypeptide(L)'
;MNNNNKNHEKNGREITPKLWAPENESISSFWGVFVPIVEFLGILVPGIVFLTGLLPAAIIPVVMSLRAHPEISRDLSGSIFWIPDLGQASMFLVTAIFLIIAYVVGHAFFRQDPKVPDQHSFKKIRNNMIQRRTREKIKHEKVKFWNLRAKRKIGKDVRKTLVDDGPVRLLGEERRDNEKNQKPNKYNLEFPYRYLYEYLHQRGLKHLAGLIPWRGSDPGTYEKRTKHFINLMKVRLEFVFPRQYTRIQRNEAHIRLMASIWYATRGLISIAKYIAISIIVLYVFYYPSELRVAALSIAAASIATTCILAIVSMRQVENFLHYQRIREIVFILEAAHFADKLAPGRGILDNLGN
;
A
#
# COMPACT_ATOMS: atom_id res chain seq x y z
N MET A 1 -78.04 18.27 12.29
CA MET A 1 -77.17 18.50 11.11
C MET A 1 -75.78 17.95 11.40
N ASN A 2 -75.43 16.89 10.65
CA ASN A 2 -74.12 16.31 10.36
C ASN A 2 -73.04 16.15 11.44
N ASN A 3 -73.14 15.00 12.12
CA ASN A 3 -72.03 14.12 12.45
C ASN A 3 -71.27 13.67 11.18
N ASN A 4 -69.94 13.85 11.14
CA ASN A 4 -69.02 13.00 10.37
C ASN A 4 -67.56 13.30 10.76
N ASN A 5 -67.13 12.79 11.92
CA ASN A 5 -65.72 12.72 12.28
C ASN A 5 -65.28 11.25 12.11
N LYS A 6 -64.85 10.90 10.89
CA LYS A 6 -64.37 9.55 10.57
C LYS A 6 -62.96 9.37 11.08
N ASN A 7 -62.85 8.48 12.06
CA ASN A 7 -61.66 7.81 12.53
C ASN A 7 -60.79 7.31 11.36
N HIS A 8 -59.66 7.96 11.12
CA HIS A 8 -58.51 7.35 10.48
C HIS A 8 -57.54 6.90 11.58
N GLU A 9 -57.91 5.83 12.27
CA GLU A 9 -56.95 4.99 12.98
C GLU A 9 -55.98 4.46 11.93
N LYS A 10 -54.82 5.10 11.86
CA LYS A 10 -53.64 4.57 11.21
C LYS A 10 -53.38 3.21 11.85
N ASN A 11 -53.68 2.15 11.11
CA ASN A 11 -53.10 0.82 11.30
C ASN A 11 -51.58 0.92 11.19
N GLY A 12 -50.94 1.44 12.23
CA GLY A 12 -49.53 1.27 12.49
C GLY A 12 -49.33 -0.19 12.82
N ARG A 13 -49.27 -1.03 11.79
CA ARG A 13 -48.60 -2.32 11.94
C ARG A 13 -47.19 -1.95 12.40
N GLU A 14 -46.93 -2.11 13.69
CA GLU A 14 -45.58 -2.24 14.19
C GLU A 14 -44.96 -3.34 13.33
N ILE A 15 -44.19 -2.92 12.34
CA ILE A 15 -43.22 -3.77 11.68
C ILE A 15 -42.18 -3.99 12.77
N THR A 16 -42.50 -4.83 13.75
CA THR A 16 -41.51 -5.43 14.63
C THR A 16 -40.56 -6.11 13.65
N PRO A 17 -39.29 -5.70 13.57
CA PRO A 17 -38.36 -6.26 12.63
C PRO A 17 -38.01 -7.69 13.09
N LYS A 18 -38.92 -8.63 12.85
CA LYS A 18 -38.72 -10.07 12.99
C LYS A 18 -37.83 -10.63 11.87
N LEU A 19 -37.15 -9.75 11.13
CA LEU A 19 -36.48 -10.01 9.85
C LEU A 19 -34.96 -10.16 9.94
N TRP A 20 -34.40 -10.32 11.15
CA TRP A 20 -32.96 -10.52 11.34
C TRP A 20 -32.63 -11.61 12.36
N ALA A 21 -33.57 -12.52 12.64
CA ALA A 21 -33.18 -13.80 13.22
C ALA A 21 -32.42 -14.58 12.13
N PRO A 22 -31.13 -14.91 12.35
CA PRO A 22 -30.30 -15.50 11.31
C PRO A 22 -30.68 -16.99 11.15
N GLU A 23 -31.63 -17.31 10.28
CA GLU A 23 -31.93 -18.71 9.90
C GLU A 23 -30.78 -19.42 9.15
N ASN A 24 -29.60 -18.81 9.06
CA ASN A 24 -28.41 -19.37 8.41
C ASN A 24 -27.18 -19.32 9.33
N GLU A 25 -27.24 -19.98 10.48
CA GLU A 25 -26.07 -20.24 11.34
C GLU A 25 -24.96 -21.02 10.61
N SER A 26 -25.29 -21.79 9.57
CA SER A 26 -24.30 -22.52 8.77
C SER A 26 -23.32 -21.58 8.06
N ILE A 27 -23.77 -20.41 7.61
CA ILE A 27 -22.93 -19.48 6.86
C ILE A 27 -21.97 -18.73 7.80
N SER A 28 -22.38 -18.37 9.02
CA SER A 28 -21.50 -17.70 9.98
C SER A 28 -20.33 -18.59 10.42
N SER A 29 -20.57 -19.90 10.56
CA SER A 29 -19.51 -20.87 10.88
C SER A 29 -18.42 -20.94 9.80
N PHE A 30 -18.83 -20.88 8.52
CA PHE A 30 -17.89 -20.90 7.39
C PHE A 30 -16.97 -19.68 7.40
N TRP A 31 -17.52 -18.47 7.61
CA TRP A 31 -16.72 -17.24 7.64
C TRP A 31 -15.75 -17.17 8.82
N GLY A 32 -16.07 -17.80 9.95
CA GLY A 32 -15.19 -17.88 11.13
C GLY A 32 -13.85 -18.54 10.81
N VAL A 33 -13.80 -19.48 9.87
CA VAL A 33 -12.56 -20.19 9.48
C VAL A 33 -11.70 -19.37 8.51
N PHE A 34 -12.29 -18.50 7.69
CA PHE A 34 -11.53 -17.73 6.70
C PHE A 34 -10.63 -16.66 7.32
N VAL A 35 -11.06 -16.03 8.41
CA VAL A 35 -10.28 -14.95 9.03
C VAL A 35 -8.91 -15.46 9.52
N PRO A 36 -8.83 -16.55 10.32
CA PRO A 36 -7.55 -17.14 10.71
C PRO A 36 -6.67 -17.55 9.53
N ILE A 37 -7.26 -18.07 8.44
CA ILE A 37 -6.51 -18.46 7.25
C ILE A 37 -5.85 -17.24 6.60
N VAL A 38 -6.59 -16.13 6.46
CA VAL A 38 -6.03 -14.91 5.86
C VAL A 38 -4.95 -14.30 6.75
N GLU A 39 -5.09 -14.36 8.08
CA GLU A 39 -4.04 -13.91 9.01
C GLU A 39 -2.81 -14.83 8.96
N PHE A 40 -3.01 -16.14 8.93
CA PHE A 40 -1.94 -17.13 8.78
C PHE A 40 -1.16 -16.93 7.48
N LEU A 41 -1.86 -16.74 6.35
CA LEU A 41 -1.23 -16.42 5.07
C LEU A 41 -0.59 -15.02 5.10
N GLY A 42 -1.20 -14.07 5.82
CA GLY A 42 -0.66 -12.75 6.12
C GLY A 42 0.73 -12.80 6.75
N ILE A 43 0.96 -13.80 7.60
CA ILE A 43 2.23 -14.08 8.26
C ILE A 43 3.16 -14.89 7.36
N LEU A 44 2.69 -16.00 6.78
CA LEU A 44 3.54 -16.95 6.07
C LEU A 44 4.10 -16.38 4.74
N VAL A 45 3.26 -15.70 3.95
CA VAL A 45 3.61 -15.26 2.60
C VAL A 45 4.80 -14.27 2.58
N PRO A 46 4.84 -13.21 3.41
CA PRO A 46 6.00 -12.31 3.50
C PRO A 46 7.29 -13.04 3.84
N GLY A 47 7.22 -14.06 4.71
CA GLY A 47 8.36 -14.90 5.07
C GLY A 47 8.88 -15.72 3.91
N ILE A 48 7.98 -16.37 3.16
CA ILE A 48 8.35 -17.11 1.94
C ILE A 48 8.99 -16.16 0.92
N VAL A 49 8.38 -15.00 0.65
CA VAL A 49 8.92 -13.99 -0.28
C VAL A 49 10.32 -13.53 0.14
N PHE A 50 10.52 -13.29 1.43
CA PHE A 50 11.82 -12.88 1.96
C PHE A 50 12.87 -13.97 1.81
N LEU A 51 12.60 -15.20 2.26
CA LEU A 51 13.56 -16.30 2.22
C LEU A 51 13.88 -16.72 0.78
N THR A 52 12.85 -16.85 -0.07
CA THR A 52 13.06 -17.18 -1.50
C THR A 52 13.89 -16.12 -2.22
N GLY A 53 13.75 -14.85 -1.86
CA GLY A 53 14.61 -13.78 -2.38
C GLY A 53 16.01 -13.78 -1.76
N LEU A 54 16.13 -14.17 -0.49
CA LEU A 54 17.41 -14.21 0.22
C LEU A 54 18.33 -15.33 -0.31
N LEU A 55 17.77 -16.49 -0.66
CA LEU A 55 18.53 -17.63 -1.19
C LEU A 55 19.44 -17.24 -2.38
N PRO A 56 18.93 -16.69 -3.50
CA PRO A 56 19.79 -16.28 -4.61
C PRO A 56 20.68 -15.09 -4.26
N ALA A 57 20.24 -14.17 -3.39
CA ALA A 57 21.05 -13.01 -3.01
C ALA A 57 22.22 -13.35 -2.07
N ALA A 58 22.13 -14.42 -1.28
CA ALA A 58 23.15 -14.82 -0.31
C ALA A 58 23.92 -16.06 -0.76
N ILE A 59 23.23 -17.13 -1.14
CA ILE A 59 23.86 -18.43 -1.42
C ILE A 59 24.67 -18.37 -2.70
N ILE A 60 24.11 -17.86 -3.79
CA ILE A 60 24.83 -17.82 -5.08
C ILE A 60 26.14 -17.02 -4.93
N PRO A 61 26.16 -15.79 -4.38
CA PRO A 61 27.40 -15.07 -4.22
C PRO A 61 28.41 -15.74 -3.29
N VAL A 62 27.97 -16.32 -2.18
CA VAL A 62 28.85 -17.05 -1.26
C VAL A 62 29.47 -18.26 -1.95
N VAL A 63 28.67 -19.07 -2.65
CA VAL A 63 29.16 -20.22 -3.41
C VAL A 63 30.13 -19.79 -4.51
N MET A 64 29.85 -18.69 -5.22
CA MET A 64 30.75 -18.17 -6.25
C MET A 64 32.06 -17.64 -5.64
N SER A 65 32.00 -16.97 -4.48
CA SER A 65 33.19 -16.57 -3.73
C SER A 65 34.02 -17.76 -3.28
N LEU A 66 33.41 -18.81 -2.74
CA LEU A 66 34.12 -20.04 -2.33
C LEU A 66 34.74 -20.76 -3.53
N ARG A 67 34.05 -20.81 -4.68
CA ARG A 67 34.59 -21.38 -5.92
C ARG A 67 35.72 -20.56 -6.53
N ALA A 68 35.78 -19.26 -6.27
CA ALA A 68 36.90 -18.43 -6.70
C ALA A 68 38.18 -18.71 -5.90
N HIS A 69 38.08 -19.37 -4.74
CA HIS A 69 39.23 -19.71 -3.91
C HIS A 69 39.93 -20.99 -4.40
N PRO A 70 41.22 -20.94 -4.76
CA PRO A 70 41.90 -22.04 -5.44
C PRO A 70 41.96 -23.33 -4.58
N GLU A 71 42.20 -23.20 -3.27
CA GLU A 71 42.24 -24.36 -2.36
C GLU A 71 40.86 -25.00 -2.18
N ILE A 72 39.89 -24.21 -1.73
CA ILE A 72 38.50 -24.61 -1.48
C ILE A 72 37.81 -25.15 -2.75
N SER A 73 38.08 -24.56 -3.92
CA SER A 73 37.46 -24.98 -5.19
C SER A 73 37.77 -26.42 -5.56
N ARG A 74 38.97 -26.92 -5.22
CA ARG A 74 39.37 -28.31 -5.47
C ARG A 74 38.46 -29.26 -4.67
N ASP A 75 38.23 -28.95 -3.40
CA ASP A 75 37.40 -29.77 -2.51
C ASP A 75 35.90 -29.68 -2.83
N LEU A 76 35.41 -28.50 -3.24
CA LEU A 76 33.98 -28.33 -3.57
C LEU A 76 33.59 -28.91 -4.94
N SER A 77 34.53 -29.08 -5.86
CA SER A 77 34.27 -29.69 -7.18
C SER A 77 33.71 -31.11 -7.06
N GLY A 78 34.13 -31.85 -6.03
CA GLY A 78 33.60 -33.17 -5.70
C GLY A 78 32.30 -33.13 -4.90
N SER A 79 32.03 -32.11 -4.09
CA SER A 79 31.02 -32.17 -3.03
C SER A 79 29.66 -31.54 -3.37
N ILE A 80 29.59 -30.47 -4.16
CA ILE A 80 28.32 -29.75 -4.44
C ILE A 80 27.34 -30.60 -5.27
N PHE A 81 27.84 -31.57 -6.03
CA PHE A 81 27.00 -32.40 -6.91
C PHE A 81 26.31 -33.58 -6.19
N TRP A 82 26.50 -33.77 -4.87
CA TRP A 82 25.93 -34.91 -4.11
C TRP A 82 24.61 -34.61 -3.37
N ILE A 83 23.92 -33.50 -3.67
CA ILE A 83 22.53 -33.31 -3.23
C ILE A 83 21.49 -34.29 -3.85
N PRO A 84 21.74 -35.04 -4.97
CA PRO A 84 20.74 -35.97 -5.51
C PRO A 84 20.25 -37.05 -4.54
N ASP A 85 21.04 -37.41 -3.53
CA ASP A 85 20.72 -38.45 -2.55
C ASP A 85 20.02 -37.93 -1.29
N LEU A 86 19.59 -36.66 -1.26
CA LEU A 86 18.59 -36.22 -0.28
C LEU A 86 17.26 -36.93 -0.59
N GLY A 87 17.09 -38.15 -0.05
CA GLY A 87 15.88 -38.94 -0.21
C GLY A 87 14.62 -38.17 0.19
N GLN A 88 13.45 -38.59 -0.29
CA GLN A 88 12.18 -37.85 -0.14
C GLN A 88 11.88 -37.37 1.31
N ALA A 89 12.25 -38.17 2.31
CA ALA A 89 12.09 -37.81 3.73
C ALA A 89 12.88 -36.55 4.12
N SER A 90 14.08 -36.38 3.58
CA SER A 90 14.92 -35.20 3.84
C SER A 90 14.37 -33.95 3.16
N MET A 91 13.81 -34.06 1.95
CA MET A 91 13.14 -32.94 1.27
C MET A 91 11.91 -32.46 2.03
N PHE A 92 11.13 -33.38 2.61
CA PHE A 92 10.01 -33.02 3.48
C PHE A 92 10.49 -32.24 4.72
N LEU A 93 11.54 -32.73 5.39
CA LEU A 93 12.11 -32.06 6.56
C LEU A 93 12.66 -30.66 6.22
N VAL A 94 13.40 -30.52 5.13
CA VAL A 94 13.91 -29.22 4.65
C VAL A 94 12.77 -28.26 4.34
N THR A 95 11.71 -28.75 3.68
CA THR A 95 10.52 -27.93 3.38
C THR A 95 9.80 -27.51 4.67
N ALA A 96 9.63 -28.42 5.63
CA ALA A 96 9.01 -28.11 6.91
C ALA A 96 9.81 -27.07 7.70
N ILE A 97 11.13 -27.23 7.79
CA ILE A 97 12.03 -26.25 8.42
C ILE A 97 11.94 -24.90 7.70
N PHE A 98 11.96 -24.89 6.38
CA PHE A 98 11.81 -23.67 5.58
C PHE A 98 10.48 -22.95 5.90
N LEU A 99 9.36 -23.68 5.97
CA LEU A 99 8.06 -23.11 6.29
C LEU A 99 8.00 -22.57 7.72
N ILE A 100 8.61 -23.24 8.69
CA ILE A 100 8.71 -22.77 10.08
C ILE A 100 9.51 -21.46 10.14
N ILE A 101 10.68 -21.41 9.49
CA ILE A 101 11.51 -20.19 9.43
C ILE A 101 10.75 -19.08 8.71
N ALA A 102 10.08 -19.39 7.59
CA ALA A 102 9.26 -18.44 6.86
C ALA A 102 8.16 -17.86 7.77
N TYR A 103 7.46 -18.70 8.52
CA TYR A 103 6.44 -18.25 9.46
C TYR A 103 7.01 -17.30 10.53
N VAL A 104 8.14 -17.66 11.15
CA VAL A 104 8.78 -16.82 12.18
C VAL A 104 9.23 -15.47 11.62
N VAL A 105 9.92 -15.47 10.49
CA VAL A 105 10.40 -14.24 9.82
C VAL A 105 9.21 -13.39 9.36
N GLY A 106 8.21 -14.02 8.75
CA GLY A 106 7.01 -13.36 8.28
C GLY A 106 6.20 -12.73 9.41
N HIS A 107 6.16 -13.35 10.59
CA HIS A 107 5.49 -12.81 11.77
C HIS A 107 6.15 -11.52 12.26
N ALA A 108 7.49 -11.42 12.17
CA ALA A 108 8.20 -10.19 12.47
C ALA A 108 7.80 -9.03 11.53
N PHE A 109 7.59 -9.31 10.24
CA PHE A 109 7.11 -8.31 9.28
C PHE A 109 5.62 -7.98 9.44
N PHE A 110 4.79 -8.97 9.77
CA PHE A 110 3.34 -8.81 9.94
C PHE A 110 2.97 -7.88 11.09
N ARG A 111 3.79 -7.82 12.15
CA ARG A 111 3.58 -6.92 13.29
C ARG A 111 3.90 -5.45 12.99
N GLN A 112 4.51 -5.14 11.85
CA GLN A 112 4.90 -3.77 11.54
C GLN A 112 3.69 -2.93 11.08
N ASP A 113 3.60 -1.70 11.57
CA ASP A 113 2.47 -0.81 11.28
C ASP A 113 2.43 -0.45 9.77
N PRO A 114 1.28 -0.56 9.08
CA PRO A 114 1.13 -0.17 7.67
C PRO A 114 1.31 1.34 7.41
N LYS A 115 1.49 2.18 8.43
CA LYS A 115 1.72 3.64 8.26
C LYS A 115 2.83 4.01 7.27
N VAL A 116 3.99 3.37 7.34
CA VAL A 116 5.13 3.72 6.48
C VAL A 116 4.84 3.43 5.00
N PRO A 117 4.40 2.21 4.62
CA PRO A 117 4.04 1.95 3.23
C PRO A 117 2.85 2.81 2.76
N ASP A 118 1.89 3.13 3.64
CA ASP A 118 0.78 4.04 3.34
C ASP A 118 1.27 5.45 2.97
N GLN A 119 2.18 6.02 3.78
CA GLN A 119 2.78 7.33 3.51
C GLN A 119 3.56 7.34 2.19
N HIS A 120 4.32 6.28 1.91
CA HIS A 120 5.11 6.17 0.69
C HIS A 120 4.22 6.09 -0.56
N SER A 121 3.18 5.26 -0.50
CA SER A 121 2.18 5.15 -1.55
C SER A 121 1.47 6.49 -1.81
N PHE A 122 1.02 7.17 -0.76
CA PHE A 122 0.37 8.48 -0.91
C PHE A 122 1.32 9.52 -1.51
N LYS A 123 2.57 9.59 -1.04
CA LYS A 123 3.58 10.52 -1.57
C LYS A 123 3.78 10.31 -3.08
N LYS A 124 3.86 9.06 -3.52
CA LYS A 124 3.97 8.69 -4.94
C LYS A 124 2.77 9.17 -5.76
N ILE A 125 1.55 8.93 -5.28
CA ILE A 125 0.32 9.36 -5.97
C ILE A 125 0.24 10.88 -6.04
N ARG A 126 0.54 11.58 -4.95
CA ARG A 126 0.61 13.04 -4.92
C ARG A 126 1.61 13.58 -5.93
N ASN A 127 2.82 13.03 -5.96
CA ASN A 127 3.85 13.45 -6.91
C ASN A 127 3.41 13.21 -8.36
N ASN A 128 2.76 12.08 -8.65
CA ASN A 128 2.19 11.79 -9.97
C ASN A 128 1.08 12.80 -10.35
N MET A 129 0.23 13.20 -9.40
CA MET A 129 -0.80 14.21 -9.64
C MET A 129 -0.20 15.59 -9.92
N ILE A 130 0.80 16.01 -9.15
CA ILE A 130 1.51 17.29 -9.37
C ILE A 130 2.16 17.27 -10.76
N GLN A 131 2.86 16.19 -11.12
CA GLN A 131 3.48 16.05 -12.43
C GLN A 131 2.46 16.11 -13.58
N ARG A 132 1.27 15.50 -13.42
CA ARG A 132 0.19 15.58 -14.42
C ARG A 132 -0.32 17.01 -14.60
N ARG A 133 -0.63 17.70 -13.49
CA ARG A 133 -1.05 19.11 -13.53
C ARG A 133 -0.01 20.01 -14.18
N THR A 134 1.28 19.81 -13.86
CA THR A 134 2.38 20.53 -14.49
C THR A 134 2.43 20.25 -16.00
N ARG A 135 2.31 19.00 -16.43
CA ARG A 135 2.27 18.64 -17.87
C ARG A 135 1.07 19.25 -18.59
N GLU A 136 -0.08 19.30 -17.95
CA GLU A 136 -1.29 19.92 -18.49
C GLU A 136 -1.14 21.44 -18.62
N LYS A 137 -0.61 22.12 -17.59
CA LYS A 137 -0.25 23.55 -17.66
C LYS A 137 0.71 23.82 -18.82
N ILE A 138 1.79 23.03 -18.94
CA ILE A 138 2.74 23.14 -20.07
C ILE A 138 2.03 22.97 -21.41
N LYS A 139 1.16 21.97 -21.52
CA LYS A 139 0.41 21.72 -22.76
C LYS A 139 -0.48 22.91 -23.10
N HIS A 140 -1.18 23.48 -22.11
CA HIS A 140 -2.03 24.64 -22.30
C HIS A 140 -1.23 25.89 -22.68
N GLU A 141 -0.11 26.16 -22.01
CA GLU A 141 0.79 27.27 -22.35
C GLU A 141 1.41 27.11 -23.73
N LYS A 142 1.82 25.90 -24.12
CA LYS A 142 2.29 25.62 -25.48
C LYS A 142 1.21 25.90 -26.51
N VAL A 143 -0.02 25.46 -26.28
CA VAL A 143 -1.16 25.75 -27.19
C VAL A 143 -1.41 27.25 -27.26
N LYS A 144 -1.43 27.96 -26.13
CA LYS A 144 -1.57 29.43 -26.07
C LYS A 144 -0.44 30.12 -26.85
N PHE A 145 0.81 29.69 -26.66
CA PHE A 145 1.97 30.18 -27.39
C PHE A 145 1.87 29.94 -28.89
N TRP A 146 1.48 28.73 -29.33
CA TRP A 146 1.28 28.42 -30.74
C TRP A 146 0.13 29.22 -31.34
N ASN A 147 -0.96 29.43 -30.61
CA ASN A 147 -2.06 30.29 -31.04
C ASN A 147 -1.63 31.76 -31.15
N LEU A 148 -0.85 32.27 -30.19
CA LEU A 148 -0.26 33.61 -30.28
C LEU A 148 0.73 33.71 -31.45
N ARG A 149 1.51 32.65 -31.70
CA ARG A 149 2.41 32.55 -32.85
C ARG A 149 1.65 32.52 -34.17
N ALA A 150 0.54 31.78 -34.25
CA ALA A 150 -0.34 31.75 -35.42
C ALA A 150 -1.01 33.12 -35.62
N LYS A 151 -1.31 33.83 -34.53
CA LYS A 151 -1.80 35.22 -34.55
C LYS A 151 -0.70 36.27 -34.80
N ARG A 152 0.57 35.89 -35.07
CA ARG A 152 1.66 36.83 -35.38
C ARG A 152 1.31 37.75 -36.55
N LYS A 153 1.39 39.09 -36.48
CA LYS A 153 1.54 40.13 -35.42
C LYS A 153 2.32 39.86 -34.11
N ILE A 154 3.49 39.21 -34.13
CA ILE A 154 4.45 39.32 -33.00
C ILE A 154 5.75 39.85 -33.59
N GLY A 155 6.05 41.10 -33.25
CA GLY A 155 7.29 41.78 -33.61
C GLY A 155 8.52 41.07 -33.03
N LYS A 156 9.70 41.34 -33.62
CA LYS A 156 10.96 40.65 -33.32
C LYS A 156 11.38 40.76 -31.85
N ASP A 157 10.95 41.80 -31.12
CA ASP A 157 11.40 42.07 -29.74
C ASP A 157 10.81 41.14 -28.68
N VAL A 158 9.56 40.70 -28.85
CA VAL A 158 8.92 39.72 -27.94
C VAL A 158 9.59 38.34 -28.05
N ARG A 159 10.36 38.09 -29.11
CA ARG A 159 11.07 36.82 -29.34
C ARG A 159 12.23 36.61 -28.36
N LYS A 160 12.84 37.69 -27.85
CA LYS A 160 14.03 37.61 -26.99
C LYS A 160 13.65 37.29 -25.53
N THR A 161 12.62 37.94 -25.01
CA THR A 161 12.06 37.69 -23.66
C THR A 161 11.49 36.28 -23.49
N LEU A 162 10.90 35.70 -24.53
CA LEU A 162 10.30 34.35 -24.47
C LEU A 162 11.30 33.19 -24.54
N VAL A 163 12.54 33.44 -24.99
CA VAL A 163 13.59 32.41 -25.07
C VAL A 163 14.38 32.33 -23.77
N ASP A 164 14.59 33.46 -23.10
CA ASP A 164 15.36 33.52 -21.85
C ASP A 164 14.52 33.20 -20.59
N ASP A 165 13.20 33.48 -20.61
CA ASP A 165 12.24 33.19 -19.53
C ASP A 165 11.20 32.12 -19.92
N GLY A 166 11.56 31.23 -20.85
CA GLY A 166 10.65 30.20 -21.34
C GLY A 166 10.01 29.34 -20.24
N PRO A 167 8.86 28.70 -20.50
CA PRO A 167 8.05 27.99 -19.50
C PRO A 167 8.81 26.89 -18.74
N VAL A 168 9.93 26.40 -19.28
CA VAL A 168 10.80 25.41 -18.62
C VAL A 168 11.53 26.01 -17.39
N ARG A 169 11.88 27.30 -17.40
CA ARG A 169 12.61 27.97 -16.32
C ARG A 169 11.69 28.36 -15.16
N LEU A 170 10.52 28.94 -15.47
CA LEU A 170 9.46 29.25 -14.51
C LEU A 170 8.99 28.01 -13.71
N LEU A 171 8.97 26.84 -14.36
CA LEU A 171 8.63 25.56 -13.70
C LEU A 171 9.72 25.03 -12.76
N GLY A 172 10.99 25.35 -13.04
CA GLY A 172 12.11 24.99 -12.18
C GLY A 172 12.13 25.82 -10.88
N GLU A 173 11.57 27.02 -10.93
CA GLU A 173 11.45 27.95 -9.79
C GLU A 173 10.16 27.68 -9.00
N GLU A 174 8.99 27.53 -9.65
CA GLU A 174 7.72 27.20 -8.97
C GLU A 174 7.79 25.83 -8.24
N ARG A 175 8.58 24.88 -8.74
CA ARG A 175 8.82 23.59 -8.07
C ARG A 175 9.76 23.74 -6.87
N ARG A 176 10.79 24.58 -6.96
CA ARG A 176 11.70 24.88 -5.85
C ARG A 176 11.01 25.66 -4.74
N ASP A 177 10.13 26.59 -5.08
CA ASP A 177 9.40 27.39 -4.11
C ASP A 177 8.28 26.59 -3.42
N ASN A 178 7.58 25.70 -4.15
CA ASN A 178 6.66 24.76 -3.53
C ASN A 178 7.37 23.71 -2.65
N GLU A 179 8.58 23.26 -3.00
CA GLU A 179 9.35 22.34 -2.16
C GLU A 179 9.95 23.03 -0.91
N LYS A 180 10.39 24.29 -1.02
CA LYS A 180 10.91 25.06 0.12
C LYS A 180 9.81 25.53 1.07
N ASN A 181 8.65 25.94 0.55
CA ASN A 181 7.56 26.50 1.37
C ASN A 181 6.50 25.46 1.80
N GLN A 182 6.44 24.28 1.16
CA GLN A 182 5.60 23.17 1.60
C GLN A 182 6.44 21.92 1.84
N LYS A 183 7.29 21.95 2.88
CA LYS A 183 7.63 20.67 3.52
C LYS A 183 6.30 20.00 3.86
N PRO A 184 5.98 18.84 3.26
CA PRO A 184 4.70 18.22 3.49
C PRO A 184 4.64 17.92 4.98
N ASN A 185 3.79 18.66 5.69
CA ASN A 185 3.63 18.45 7.11
C ASN A 185 3.37 16.96 7.31
N LYS A 186 4.16 16.29 8.17
CA LYS A 186 4.15 14.83 8.35
C LYS A 186 2.71 14.32 8.57
N TYR A 187 1.88 15.15 9.21
CA TYR A 187 0.46 14.93 9.44
C TYR A 187 -0.40 14.79 8.16
N ASN A 188 0.00 15.33 7.00
CA ASN A 188 -0.76 15.26 5.75
C ASN A 188 -0.74 13.89 5.08
N LEU A 189 0.15 12.99 5.52
CA LEU A 189 0.36 11.67 4.91
C LEU A 189 -0.23 10.52 5.73
N GLU A 190 -0.80 10.83 6.90
CA GLU A 190 -1.36 9.84 7.79
C GLU A 190 -2.79 9.48 7.40
N PHE A 191 -3.14 8.21 7.56
CA PHE A 191 -4.51 7.72 7.45
C PHE A 191 -5.29 8.09 8.73
N PRO A 192 -6.52 8.64 8.63
CA PRO A 192 -7.31 8.89 7.41
C PRO A 192 -6.83 10.08 6.57
N TYR A 193 -7.05 10.04 5.25
CA TYR A 193 -6.54 11.07 4.33
C TYR A 193 -7.19 12.45 4.58
N ARG A 194 -6.36 13.51 4.55
CA ARG A 194 -6.78 14.91 4.78
C ARG A 194 -7.90 15.37 3.85
N TYR A 195 -7.80 15.04 2.56
CA TYR A 195 -8.76 15.48 1.52
C TYR A 195 -9.82 14.41 1.20
N LEU A 196 -10.17 13.56 2.18
CA LEU A 196 -11.14 12.49 1.96
C LEU A 196 -12.54 13.04 1.61
N TYR A 197 -12.99 14.09 2.31
CA TYR A 197 -14.27 14.74 2.04
C TYR A 197 -14.36 15.22 0.59
N GLU A 198 -13.37 15.99 0.13
CA GLU A 198 -13.33 16.53 -1.23
C GLU A 198 -13.23 15.42 -2.27
N TYR A 199 -12.48 14.35 -1.97
CA TYR A 199 -12.39 13.18 -2.83
C TYR A 199 -13.75 12.52 -3.04
N LEU A 200 -14.49 12.24 -1.96
CA LEU A 200 -15.83 11.63 -2.03
C LEU A 200 -16.82 12.57 -2.75
N HIS A 201 -16.78 13.86 -2.43
CA HIS A 201 -17.64 14.86 -3.05
C HIS A 201 -17.39 14.99 -4.56
N GLN A 202 -16.12 15.03 -5.00
CA GLN A 202 -15.76 15.06 -6.43
C GLN A 202 -16.18 13.80 -7.18
N ARG A 203 -16.29 12.66 -6.49
CA ARG A 203 -16.78 11.39 -7.05
C ARG A 203 -18.31 11.28 -7.07
N GLY A 204 -19.03 12.32 -6.64
CA GLY A 204 -20.50 12.30 -6.56
C GLY A 204 -21.05 11.56 -5.35
N LEU A 205 -20.20 11.07 -4.44
CA LEU A 205 -20.59 10.36 -3.22
C LEU A 205 -20.89 11.37 -2.10
N LYS A 206 -21.80 12.30 -2.37
CA LYS A 206 -22.12 13.41 -1.45
C LYS A 206 -22.70 12.93 -0.12
N HIS A 207 -23.47 11.83 -0.14
CA HIS A 207 -24.03 11.24 1.07
C HIS A 207 -22.94 10.72 2.01
N LEU A 208 -21.88 10.09 1.48
CA LEU A 208 -20.74 9.64 2.28
C LEU A 208 -19.87 10.81 2.73
N ALA A 209 -19.68 11.82 1.87
CA ALA A 209 -18.91 13.01 2.23
C ALA A 209 -19.53 13.72 3.45
N GLY A 210 -20.86 13.75 3.56
CA GLY A 210 -21.58 14.29 4.72
C GLY A 210 -21.25 13.61 6.05
N LEU A 211 -20.73 12.38 6.03
CA LEU A 211 -20.33 11.63 7.23
C LEU A 211 -18.93 12.02 7.74
N ILE A 212 -18.14 12.75 6.96
CA ILE A 212 -16.76 13.09 7.31
C ILE A 212 -16.73 14.45 8.03
N PRO A 213 -16.31 14.51 9.31
CA PRO A 213 -16.37 15.74 10.10
C PRO A 213 -15.22 16.73 9.81
N TRP A 214 -14.27 16.38 8.94
CA TRP A 214 -13.17 17.24 8.53
C TRP A 214 -13.17 17.56 7.03
N ARG A 215 -12.65 18.74 6.67
CA ARG A 215 -12.46 19.17 5.28
C ARG A 215 -11.00 19.52 5.07
N GLY A 216 -10.38 18.97 4.03
CA GLY A 216 -8.98 19.25 3.71
C GLY A 216 -8.73 20.72 3.37
N SER A 217 -9.73 21.44 2.88
CA SER A 217 -9.69 22.89 2.62
C SER A 217 -9.84 23.77 3.86
N ASP A 218 -10.28 23.23 5.00
CA ASP A 218 -10.57 24.00 6.21
C ASP A 218 -9.67 23.57 7.39
N PRO A 219 -8.63 24.35 7.73
CA PRO A 219 -7.72 24.08 8.83
C PRO A 219 -8.39 23.90 10.20
N GLY A 220 -9.52 24.58 10.45
CA GLY A 220 -10.21 24.52 11.75
C GLY A 220 -10.80 23.13 12.04
N THR A 221 -10.88 22.26 11.03
CA THR A 221 -11.45 20.91 11.17
C THR A 221 -10.41 19.79 11.29
N TYR A 222 -9.10 20.11 11.26
CA TYR A 222 -8.07 19.08 11.23
C TYR A 222 -7.98 18.25 12.51
N GLU A 223 -8.34 18.81 13.65
CA GLU A 223 -8.37 18.10 14.94
C GLU A 223 -9.40 16.96 14.93
N LYS A 224 -10.48 17.10 14.15
CA LYS A 224 -11.52 16.07 14.01
C LYS A 224 -11.06 14.86 13.18
N ARG A 225 -9.95 14.99 12.44
CA ARG A 225 -9.38 13.91 11.64
C ARG A 225 -8.55 12.97 12.51
N THR A 226 -9.21 11.99 13.12
CA THR A 226 -8.55 11.02 13.99
C THR A 226 -8.66 9.59 13.44
N LYS A 227 -7.65 8.76 13.72
CA LYS A 227 -7.76 7.30 13.50
C LYS A 227 -8.88 6.71 14.36
N HIS A 228 -9.11 7.31 15.53
CA HIS A 228 -10.16 6.90 16.47
C HIS A 228 -11.55 6.95 15.83
N PHE A 229 -11.86 7.98 15.03
CA PHE A 229 -13.14 8.09 14.32
C PHE A 229 -13.44 6.88 13.43
N ILE A 230 -12.51 6.47 12.57
CA ILE A 230 -12.69 5.28 11.71
C ILE A 230 -12.80 4.00 12.54
N ASN A 231 -11.98 3.86 13.58
CA ASN A 231 -12.02 2.70 14.47
C ASN A 231 -13.35 2.59 15.22
N LEU A 232 -13.89 3.71 15.69
CA LEU A 232 -15.18 3.75 16.37
C LEU A 232 -16.32 3.30 15.44
N MET A 233 -16.33 3.76 14.19
CA MET A 233 -17.28 3.27 13.18
C MET A 233 -17.16 1.77 12.95
N LYS A 234 -15.93 1.24 12.86
CA LYS A 234 -15.68 -0.20 12.72
C LYS A 234 -16.30 -1.00 13.88
N VAL A 235 -16.04 -0.58 15.12
CA VAL A 235 -16.59 -1.23 16.33
C VAL A 235 -18.12 -1.18 16.31
N ARG A 236 -18.72 -0.02 16.01
CA ARG A 236 -20.18 0.10 15.92
C ARG A 236 -20.76 -0.81 14.82
N LEU A 237 -20.10 -0.89 13.66
CA LEU A 237 -20.51 -1.76 12.56
C LEU A 237 -20.40 -3.24 12.88
N GLU A 238 -19.46 -3.65 13.72
CA GLU A 238 -19.34 -5.03 14.19
C GLU A 238 -20.61 -5.49 14.93
N PHE A 239 -21.16 -4.62 15.78
CA PHE A 239 -22.37 -4.91 16.55
C PHE A 239 -23.66 -4.83 15.70
N VAL A 240 -23.77 -3.84 14.81
CA VAL A 240 -25.02 -3.61 14.07
C VAL A 240 -25.06 -4.40 12.74
N PHE A 241 -23.92 -4.56 12.06
CA PHE A 241 -23.79 -5.19 10.73
C PHE A 241 -22.60 -6.18 10.66
N PRO A 242 -22.60 -7.26 11.48
CA PRO A 242 -21.46 -8.18 11.60
C PRO A 242 -21.03 -8.81 10.28
N ARG A 243 -21.99 -9.14 9.40
CA ARG A 243 -21.71 -9.77 8.09
C ARG A 243 -20.93 -8.84 7.14
N GLN A 244 -21.26 -7.55 7.14
CA GLN A 244 -20.59 -6.53 6.35
C GLN A 244 -19.24 -6.18 6.99
N TYR A 245 -19.17 -6.20 8.31
CA TYR A 245 -17.94 -6.02 9.05
C TYR A 245 -16.88 -7.08 8.70
N THR A 246 -17.25 -8.36 8.51
CA THR A 246 -16.31 -9.40 8.04
C THR A 246 -15.63 -9.02 6.72
N ARG A 247 -16.33 -8.32 5.81
CA ARG A 247 -15.73 -7.84 4.55
C ARG A 247 -14.71 -6.73 4.79
N ILE A 248 -14.98 -5.85 5.76
CA ILE A 248 -14.06 -4.79 6.20
C ILE A 248 -12.81 -5.43 6.83
N GLN A 249 -12.98 -6.40 7.72
CA GLN A 249 -11.89 -7.14 8.36
C GLN A 249 -11.01 -7.87 7.33
N ARG A 250 -11.63 -8.54 6.34
CA ARG A 250 -10.88 -9.17 5.24
C ARG A 250 -10.05 -8.15 4.46
N ASN A 251 -10.62 -6.99 4.15
CA ASN A 251 -9.90 -5.93 3.45
C ASN A 251 -8.72 -5.39 4.28
N GLU A 252 -8.91 -5.24 5.60
CA GLU A 252 -7.83 -4.88 6.52
C GLU A 252 -6.71 -5.93 6.55
N ALA A 253 -7.06 -7.22 6.58
CA ALA A 253 -6.07 -8.30 6.54
C ALA A 253 -5.27 -8.28 5.22
N HIS A 254 -5.91 -7.98 4.09
CA HIS A 254 -5.20 -7.75 2.82
C HIS A 254 -4.24 -6.56 2.88
N ILE A 255 -4.63 -5.46 3.53
CA ILE A 255 -3.75 -4.29 3.73
C ILE A 255 -2.54 -4.66 4.59
N ARG A 256 -2.74 -5.42 5.68
CA ARG A 256 -1.65 -5.90 6.53
C ARG A 256 -0.69 -6.81 5.77
N LEU A 257 -1.21 -7.79 5.01
CA LEU A 257 -0.41 -8.67 4.14
C LEU A 257 0.44 -7.86 3.16
N MET A 258 -0.15 -6.86 2.49
CA MET A 258 0.56 -5.98 1.56
C MET A 258 1.66 -5.19 2.28
N ALA A 259 1.37 -4.62 3.45
CA ALA A 259 2.36 -3.89 4.24
C ALA A 259 3.53 -4.80 4.66
N SER A 260 3.27 -6.03 5.09
CA SER A 260 4.34 -6.98 5.44
C SER A 260 5.19 -7.39 4.25
N ILE A 261 4.61 -7.58 3.05
CA ILE A 261 5.39 -7.83 1.82
C ILE A 261 6.27 -6.62 1.49
N TRP A 262 5.78 -5.39 1.70
CA TRP A 262 6.57 -4.19 1.51
C TRP A 262 7.78 -4.15 2.44
N TYR A 263 7.60 -4.48 3.72
CA TYR A 263 8.70 -4.55 4.68
C TYR A 263 9.67 -5.69 4.40
N ALA A 264 9.18 -6.86 4.02
CA ALA A 264 10.00 -8.00 3.60
C ALA A 264 10.90 -7.64 2.42
N THR A 265 10.33 -7.06 1.35
CA THR A 265 11.10 -6.64 0.16
C THR A 265 12.10 -5.53 0.48
N ARG A 266 11.74 -4.58 1.35
CA ARG A 266 12.68 -3.55 1.83
C ARG A 266 13.82 -4.14 2.65
N GLY A 267 13.53 -5.06 3.57
CA GLY A 267 14.54 -5.78 4.36
C GLY A 267 15.48 -6.57 3.47
N LEU A 268 14.95 -7.27 2.46
CA LEU A 268 15.72 -8.01 1.47
C LEU A 268 16.70 -7.10 0.71
N ILE A 269 16.26 -5.92 0.25
CA ILE A 269 17.13 -4.93 -0.39
C ILE A 269 18.24 -4.47 0.56
N SER A 270 17.93 -4.21 1.83
CA SER A 270 18.94 -3.80 2.81
C SER A 270 19.99 -4.89 3.03
N ILE A 271 19.58 -6.15 3.20
CA ILE A 271 20.51 -7.27 3.39
C ILE A 271 21.34 -7.52 2.13
N ALA A 272 20.72 -7.49 0.95
CA ALA A 272 21.41 -7.65 -0.32
C ALA A 272 22.52 -6.59 -0.52
N LYS A 273 22.32 -5.35 -0.05
CA LYS A 273 23.37 -4.31 -0.04
C LYS A 273 24.55 -4.67 0.86
N TYR A 274 24.29 -5.16 2.08
CA TYR A 274 25.36 -5.58 2.99
C TYR A 274 26.14 -6.78 2.46
N ILE A 275 25.44 -7.74 1.84
CA ILE A 275 26.07 -8.87 1.15
C ILE A 275 26.95 -8.37 0.01
N ALA A 276 26.45 -7.47 -0.84
CA ALA A 276 27.22 -6.89 -1.94
C ALA A 276 28.51 -6.20 -1.45
N ILE A 277 28.42 -5.39 -0.39
CA ILE A 277 29.59 -4.72 0.20
C ILE A 277 30.58 -5.76 0.73
N SER A 278 30.10 -6.78 1.44
CA SER A 278 30.94 -7.84 2.01
C SER A 278 31.69 -8.61 0.92
N ILE A 279 31.01 -8.91 -0.20
CA ILE A 279 31.63 -9.56 -1.36
C ILE A 279 32.69 -8.66 -1.98
N ILE A 280 32.40 -7.37 -2.20
CA ILE A 280 33.37 -6.43 -2.77
C ILE A 280 34.64 -6.40 -1.89
N VAL A 281 34.49 -6.28 -0.57
CA VAL A 281 35.62 -6.31 0.38
C VAL A 281 36.40 -7.62 0.25
N LEU A 282 35.71 -8.77 0.31
CA LEU A 282 36.36 -10.08 0.16
C LEU A 282 37.14 -10.20 -1.17
N TYR A 283 36.57 -9.71 -2.27
CA TYR A 283 37.20 -9.74 -3.59
C TYR A 283 38.42 -8.84 -3.72
N VAL A 284 38.37 -7.65 -3.13
CA VAL A 284 39.50 -6.69 -3.14
C VAL A 284 40.69 -7.25 -2.37
N PHE A 285 40.47 -7.85 -1.20
CA PHE A 285 41.57 -8.23 -0.31
C PHE A 285 42.14 -9.64 -0.57
N TYR A 286 41.33 -10.62 -1.01
CA TYR A 286 41.75 -12.03 -0.93
C TYR A 286 42.08 -12.74 -2.26
N TYR A 287 41.65 -12.24 -3.43
CA TYR A 287 41.56 -13.11 -4.62
C TYR A 287 42.45 -12.78 -5.84
N PRO A 288 43.78 -12.83 -5.86
CA PRO A 288 44.64 -12.22 -6.91
C PRO A 288 44.45 -12.55 -8.43
N SER A 289 43.48 -13.36 -8.89
CA SER A 289 43.45 -13.99 -10.24
C SER A 289 42.33 -13.56 -11.21
N GLU A 290 42.49 -13.86 -12.51
CA GLU A 290 41.52 -13.68 -13.62
C GLU A 290 40.13 -14.33 -13.36
N LEU A 291 40.10 -15.43 -12.58
CA LEU A 291 38.86 -16.10 -12.16
C LEU A 291 37.92 -15.16 -11.36
N ARG A 292 38.45 -14.04 -10.83
CA ARG A 292 37.70 -12.98 -10.14
C ARG A 292 36.50 -12.48 -10.93
N VAL A 293 36.70 -12.20 -12.22
CA VAL A 293 35.75 -11.36 -12.97
C VAL A 293 34.47 -12.13 -13.27
N ALA A 294 34.60 -13.40 -13.65
CA ALA A 294 33.45 -14.27 -13.91
C ALA A 294 32.63 -14.54 -12.64
N ALA A 295 33.27 -14.95 -11.54
CA ALA A 295 32.58 -15.23 -10.29
C ALA A 295 31.92 -13.98 -9.68
N LEU A 296 32.59 -12.82 -9.74
CA LEU A 296 32.06 -11.54 -9.28
C LEU A 296 30.87 -11.08 -10.13
N SER A 297 30.94 -11.24 -11.46
CA SER A 297 29.84 -10.84 -12.35
C SER A 297 28.57 -11.68 -12.12
N ILE A 298 28.69 -12.99 -11.89
CA ILE A 298 27.56 -13.87 -11.55
C ILE A 298 26.98 -13.47 -10.17
N ALA A 299 27.84 -13.27 -9.17
CA ALA A 299 27.42 -12.83 -7.84
C ALA A 299 26.68 -11.48 -7.90
N ALA A 300 27.24 -10.51 -8.62
CA ALA A 300 26.65 -9.19 -8.82
C ALA A 300 25.32 -9.27 -9.59
N ALA A 301 25.24 -10.09 -10.63
CA ALA A 301 24.02 -10.30 -11.41
C ALA A 301 22.90 -10.92 -10.57
N SER A 302 23.21 -11.88 -9.68
CA SER A 302 22.23 -12.48 -8.77
C SER A 302 21.67 -11.46 -7.78
N ILE A 303 22.55 -10.66 -7.16
CA ILE A 303 22.15 -9.61 -6.22
C ILE A 303 21.33 -8.53 -6.92
N ALA A 304 21.77 -8.08 -8.10
CA ALA A 304 21.08 -7.08 -8.90
C ALA A 304 19.69 -7.55 -9.31
N THR A 305 19.55 -8.78 -9.80
CA THR A 305 18.26 -9.39 -10.15
C THR A 305 17.33 -9.42 -8.94
N THR A 306 17.81 -9.86 -7.78
CA THR A 306 17.01 -9.89 -6.55
C THR A 306 16.55 -8.48 -6.15
N CYS A 307 17.44 -7.49 -6.21
CA CYS A 307 17.11 -6.10 -5.91
C CYS A 307 16.07 -5.54 -6.88
N ILE A 308 16.19 -5.82 -8.18
CA ILE A 308 15.25 -5.38 -9.20
C ILE A 308 13.86 -5.98 -8.92
N LEU A 309 13.77 -7.29 -8.68
CA LEU A 309 12.51 -7.94 -8.35
C LEU A 309 11.89 -7.39 -7.07
N ALA A 310 12.69 -7.18 -6.02
CA ALA A 310 12.22 -6.57 -4.78
C ALA A 310 11.70 -5.14 -4.99
N ILE A 311 12.38 -4.32 -5.79
CA ILE A 311 11.95 -2.95 -6.14
C ILE A 311 10.64 -2.97 -6.95
N VAL A 312 10.51 -3.88 -7.92
CA VAL A 312 9.29 -4.03 -8.72
C VAL A 312 8.12 -4.42 -7.82
N SER A 313 8.29 -5.45 -6.98
CA SER A 313 7.29 -5.88 -6.00
C SER A 313 6.87 -4.76 -5.06
N MET A 314 7.84 -4.04 -4.49
CA MET A 314 7.59 -2.89 -3.61
C MET A 314 6.75 -1.81 -4.31
N ARG A 315 7.08 -1.48 -5.57
CA ARG A 315 6.33 -0.50 -6.37
C ARG A 315 4.90 -0.94 -6.67
N GLN A 316 4.68 -2.24 -6.92
CA GLN A 316 3.34 -2.78 -7.15
C GLN A 316 2.51 -2.72 -5.86
N VAL A 317 3.08 -3.18 -4.74
CA VAL A 317 2.43 -3.13 -3.43
C VAL A 317 1.99 -1.71 -3.08
N GLU A 318 2.85 -0.71 -3.28
CA GLU A 318 2.48 0.69 -3.05
C GLU A 318 1.24 1.10 -3.84
N ASN A 319 1.15 0.73 -5.13
CA ASN A 319 0.02 1.10 -5.97
C ASN A 319 -1.29 0.46 -5.46
N PHE A 320 -1.21 -0.80 -5.03
CA PHE A 320 -2.38 -1.53 -4.51
C PHE A 320 -2.80 -1.07 -3.11
N LEU A 321 -1.84 -0.75 -2.23
CA LEU A 321 -2.11 -0.42 -0.83
C LEU A 321 -3.04 0.79 -0.69
N HIS A 322 -2.75 1.89 -1.40
CA HIS A 322 -3.60 3.08 -1.35
C HIS A 322 -5.00 2.82 -1.90
N TYR A 323 -5.10 2.02 -2.96
CA TYR A 323 -6.39 1.63 -3.50
C TYR A 323 -7.21 0.82 -2.48
N GLN A 324 -6.58 -0.15 -1.80
CA GLN A 324 -7.25 -0.93 -0.75
C GLN A 324 -7.66 -0.07 0.44
N ARG A 325 -6.87 0.93 0.82
CA ARG A 325 -7.21 1.90 1.88
C ARG A 325 -8.41 2.78 1.54
N ILE A 326 -8.47 3.31 0.32
CA ILE A 326 -9.64 4.08 -0.12
C ILE A 326 -10.88 3.18 -0.12
N ARG A 327 -10.75 1.96 -0.66
CA ARG A 327 -11.83 0.98 -0.65
C ARG A 327 -12.31 0.64 0.76
N GLU A 328 -11.39 0.46 1.71
CA GLU A 328 -11.67 0.23 3.12
C GLU A 328 -12.57 1.34 3.68
N ILE A 329 -12.15 2.60 3.51
CA ILE A 329 -12.89 3.76 3.99
C ILE A 329 -14.28 3.82 3.34
N VAL A 330 -14.36 3.68 2.01
CA VAL A 330 -15.64 3.75 1.29
C VAL A 330 -16.60 2.67 1.78
N PHE A 331 -16.12 1.44 2.01
CA PHE A 331 -16.95 0.37 2.55
C PHE A 331 -17.40 0.61 3.98
N ILE A 332 -16.54 1.17 4.84
CA ILE A 332 -16.92 1.55 6.20
C ILE A 332 -18.03 2.62 6.16
N LEU A 333 -17.86 3.66 5.34
CA LEU A 333 -18.81 4.75 5.24
C LEU A 333 -20.15 4.31 4.64
N GLU A 334 -20.13 3.50 3.58
CA GLU A 334 -21.35 2.93 3.00
C GLU A 334 -22.07 2.02 4.00
N ALA A 335 -21.35 1.14 4.68
CA ALA A 335 -21.95 0.28 5.69
C ALA A 335 -22.57 1.10 6.83
N ALA A 336 -21.89 2.17 7.29
CA ALA A 336 -22.41 3.06 8.32
C ALA A 336 -23.68 3.79 7.85
N HIS A 337 -23.68 4.30 6.60
CA HIS A 337 -24.84 4.96 6.00
C HIS A 337 -26.05 4.05 5.88
N PHE A 338 -25.87 2.81 5.41
CA PHE A 338 -26.96 1.84 5.32
C PHE A 338 -27.48 1.44 6.70
N ALA A 339 -26.58 1.29 7.65
CA ALA A 339 -26.95 0.90 9.00
C ALA A 339 -27.76 1.99 9.71
N ASP A 340 -27.41 3.25 9.51
CA ASP A 340 -28.17 4.40 10.00
C ASP A 340 -29.58 4.46 9.38
N LYS A 341 -29.69 4.24 8.06
CA LYS A 341 -30.98 4.21 7.36
C LYS A 341 -31.90 3.06 7.79
N LEU A 342 -31.32 1.90 8.12
CA LEU A 342 -32.08 0.70 8.48
C LEU A 342 -32.49 0.68 9.95
N ALA A 343 -31.77 1.40 10.82
CA ALA A 343 -32.04 1.47 12.25
C ALA A 343 -32.05 2.94 12.74
N PRO A 344 -32.95 3.79 12.24
CA PRO A 344 -33.05 5.18 12.68
C PRO A 344 -33.28 5.23 14.20
N GLY A 345 -32.45 5.98 14.92
CA GLY A 345 -32.49 6.13 16.39
C GLY A 345 -31.59 5.16 17.18
N ARG A 346 -30.88 4.23 16.53
CA ARG A 346 -29.75 3.50 17.13
C ARG A 346 -28.41 4.10 16.70
N GLY A 347 -28.41 5.39 16.35
CA GLY A 347 -27.52 5.97 15.36
C GLY A 347 -26.06 5.60 15.59
N ILE A 348 -25.51 4.89 14.62
CA ILE A 348 -24.07 4.70 14.50
C ILE A 348 -23.38 6.05 14.33
N LEU A 349 -24.12 7.06 13.85
CA LEU A 349 -23.67 8.42 13.62
C LEU A 349 -24.04 9.37 14.76
N ASP A 350 -25.07 9.04 15.54
CA ASP A 350 -25.45 9.79 16.74
C ASP A 350 -24.26 9.71 17.72
N ASN A 351 -23.73 10.86 18.12
CA ASN A 351 -22.51 11.04 18.93
C ASN A 351 -21.15 10.91 18.23
N LEU A 352 -21.07 10.87 16.89
CA LEU A 352 -19.77 11.00 16.19
C LEU A 352 -19.33 12.46 15.99
N GLY A 353 -20.26 13.42 16.16
CA GLY A 353 -20.03 14.85 15.91
C GLY A 353 -19.71 15.70 17.14
N ASN A 354 -19.82 15.13 18.34
CA ASN A 354 -19.39 15.74 19.60
C ASN A 354 -17.98 15.24 19.93
#